data_AF-A0A7W0SB00-F1
#
_entry.id   AF-A0A7W0SB00-F1
#
_cell.length_a   1.000
_cell.length_b   1.000
_cell.length_c   1.000
_cell.angle_alpha   90.00
_cell.angle_beta   90.00
_cell.angle_gamma   90.00
#
_symmetry.space_group_name_H-M   'P 1'
#
loop_
_entity.id
_entity.type
_entity.pdbx_description
1 polymer ?
#
loop_
_entity_poly.entity_id
_entity_poly.type
_entity_poly.pdbx_seq_one_letter_code
_entity_poly.pdbx_strand_id
1 'polypeptide(L)'
;RAVPEFQGRINHHVQAGRRVLVSAHSQGSVIAFAALTSLGKQKLTSVALVTYGCPITTLYGALFPAYFGDTQIRGLRGKLLGGAEMGWWNFWRKTDPIGGPVFAAPAAGDAQDVKVDDPATQPLSADIPSTPSELEDARPAWLEVAGHSHFFNEDKLRSCVRYMKKRLGNDLTPGVGSRAERTVTLDLTTEGQHPSAQVHRHPPG
;
A
#
# COMPACT_ATOMS: atom_id res chain seq x y z
N ARG A 1 -11.89 16.78 2.21
CA ARG A 1 -10.79 17.23 3.11
C ARG A 1 -9.64 16.23 3.19
N ALA A 2 -9.91 14.91 3.27
CA ALA A 2 -8.88 13.87 3.40
C ALA A 2 -7.77 13.89 2.33
N VAL A 3 -8.12 14.11 1.04
CA VAL A 3 -7.13 14.13 -0.04
C VAL A 3 -6.09 15.26 0.12
N PRO A 4 -6.47 16.55 0.24
CA PRO A 4 -5.51 17.63 0.49
C PRO A 4 -4.66 17.45 1.76
N GLU A 5 -5.25 16.93 2.82
CA GLU A 5 -4.54 16.65 4.07
C GLU A 5 -3.46 15.58 3.88
N PHE A 6 -3.81 14.49 3.19
CA PHE A 6 -2.88 13.41 2.88
C PHE A 6 -1.74 13.88 1.96
N GLN A 7 -2.05 14.72 0.97
CA GLN A 7 -1.04 15.38 0.14
C GLN A 7 -0.09 16.24 0.97
N GLY A 8 -0.62 17.01 1.94
CA GLY A 8 0.19 17.81 2.86
C GLY A 8 1.19 16.96 3.63
N ARG A 9 0.77 15.79 4.14
CA ARG A 9 1.64 14.85 4.87
C ARG A 9 2.72 14.23 3.98
N ILE A 10 2.36 13.81 2.77
CA ILE A 10 3.35 13.30 1.80
C ILE A 10 4.37 14.39 1.48
N ASN A 11 3.91 15.61 1.17
CA ASN A 11 4.76 16.75 0.84
C ASN A 11 5.73 17.06 1.99
N HIS A 12 5.24 17.12 3.22
CA HIS A 12 6.06 17.38 4.40
C HIS A 12 7.25 16.41 4.50
N HIS A 13 7.01 15.11 4.29
CA HIS A 13 8.07 14.11 4.37
C HIS A 13 9.00 14.11 3.16
N VAL A 14 8.46 14.26 1.95
CA VAL A 14 9.28 14.33 0.73
C VAL A 14 10.18 15.57 0.73
N GLN A 15 9.68 16.72 1.20
CA GLN A 15 10.47 17.95 1.35
C GLN A 15 11.55 17.83 2.42
N ALA A 16 11.31 17.04 3.47
CA ALA A 16 12.32 16.67 4.45
C ALA A 16 13.34 15.63 3.93
N GLY A 17 13.33 15.32 2.63
CA GLY A 17 14.25 14.38 1.99
C GLY A 17 13.97 12.90 2.30
N ARG A 18 12.79 12.59 2.86
CA ARG A 18 12.41 11.21 3.20
C ARG A 18 11.75 10.52 2.03
N ARG A 19 11.91 9.20 1.97
CA ARG A 19 11.09 8.31 1.15
C ARG A 19 9.83 7.92 1.89
N VAL A 20 8.73 7.83 1.16
CA VAL A 20 7.41 7.56 1.72
C VAL A 20 6.90 6.24 1.16
N LEU A 21 6.58 5.29 2.05
CA LEU A 21 5.76 4.14 1.73
C LEU A 21 4.32 4.47 2.11
N VAL A 22 3.42 4.49 1.14
CA VAL A 22 1.98 4.58 1.40
C VAL A 22 1.42 3.16 1.45
N SER A 23 0.78 2.81 2.55
CA SER A 23 0.05 1.54 2.72
C SER A 23 -1.42 1.87 2.84
N ALA A 24 -2.28 1.32 1.98
CA ALA A 24 -3.65 1.79 1.88
C ALA A 24 -4.66 0.65 1.66
N HIS A 25 -5.65 0.55 2.56
CA HIS A 25 -6.72 -0.43 2.52
C HIS A 25 -8.01 0.20 2.00
N SER A 26 -8.80 -0.55 1.23
CA SER A 26 -10.20 -0.20 0.94
C SER A 26 -10.37 1.26 0.48
N GLN A 27 -11.21 2.07 1.13
CA GLN A 27 -11.40 3.49 0.87
C GLN A 27 -10.10 4.31 0.92
N GLY A 28 -9.15 3.93 1.77
CA GLY A 28 -7.84 4.54 1.87
C GLY A 28 -7.06 4.43 0.56
N SER A 29 -7.21 3.33 -0.20
CA SER A 29 -6.55 3.18 -1.50
C SER A 29 -7.04 4.21 -2.52
N VAL A 30 -8.33 4.54 -2.50
CA VAL A 30 -8.94 5.57 -3.36
C VAL A 30 -8.43 6.95 -3.00
N ILE A 31 -8.35 7.26 -1.70
CA ILE A 31 -7.80 8.53 -1.19
C ILE A 31 -6.31 8.65 -1.58
N ALA A 32 -5.53 7.59 -1.38
CA ALA A 32 -4.13 7.53 -1.76
C ALA A 32 -3.96 7.79 -3.26
N PHE A 33 -4.73 7.09 -4.09
CA PHE A 33 -4.67 7.24 -5.55
C PHE A 33 -5.00 8.66 -6.01
N ALA A 34 -6.08 9.24 -5.50
CA ALA A 34 -6.49 10.62 -5.84
C ALA A 34 -5.43 11.65 -5.39
N ALA A 35 -4.88 11.47 -4.19
CA ALA A 35 -3.84 12.34 -3.66
C ALA A 35 -2.56 12.28 -4.50
N LEU A 36 -2.09 11.07 -4.80
CA LEU A 36 -0.84 10.82 -5.52
C LEU A 36 -0.92 11.22 -6.99
N THR A 37 -2.04 10.96 -7.68
CA THR A 37 -2.24 11.34 -9.08
C THR A 37 -2.16 12.85 -9.28
N SER A 38 -2.52 13.62 -8.26
CA SER A 38 -2.46 15.08 -8.23
C SER A 38 -1.08 15.63 -7.83
N LEU A 39 -0.12 14.79 -7.43
CA LEU A 39 1.25 15.23 -7.13
C LEU A 39 2.12 15.28 -8.39
N GLY A 40 3.06 16.24 -8.41
CA GLY A 40 4.05 16.35 -9.49
C GLY A 40 5.03 15.17 -9.51
N LYS A 41 5.49 14.80 -10.70
CA LYS A 41 6.40 13.66 -10.95
C LYS A 41 7.63 13.65 -10.04
N GLN A 42 8.25 14.81 -9.81
CA GLN A 42 9.44 14.95 -8.96
C GLN A 42 9.22 14.52 -7.50
N LYS A 43 7.98 14.59 -7.01
CA LYS A 43 7.66 14.14 -5.65
C LYS A 43 7.41 12.65 -5.61
N LEU A 44 6.75 12.11 -6.65
CA LEU A 44 6.39 10.70 -6.75
C LEU A 44 7.60 9.77 -6.87
N THR A 45 8.74 10.27 -7.36
CA THR A 45 10.01 9.52 -7.35
C THR A 45 10.56 9.23 -5.95
N SER A 46 9.94 9.75 -4.89
CA SER A 46 10.26 9.43 -3.49
C SER A 46 9.16 8.61 -2.82
N VAL A 47 8.12 8.19 -3.55
CA VAL A 47 6.93 7.53 -3.00
C VAL A 47 6.73 6.16 -3.61
N ALA A 48 6.50 5.16 -2.77
CA ALA A 48 6.04 3.84 -3.19
C ALA A 48 4.67 3.54 -2.57
N LEU A 49 3.88 2.68 -3.20
CA LEU A 49 2.48 2.41 -2.85
C LEU A 49 2.23 0.91 -2.64
N VAL A 50 1.53 0.58 -1.57
CA VAL A 50 0.97 -0.74 -1.31
C VAL A 50 -0.52 -0.58 -1.10
N THR A 51 -1.33 -1.30 -1.86
CA THR A 51 -2.79 -1.32 -1.73
C THR A 51 -3.30 -2.71 -1.40
N TYR A 52 -4.42 -2.80 -0.68
CA TYR A 52 -5.08 -4.07 -0.38
C TYR A 52 -6.57 -3.87 -0.18
N GLY A 53 -7.37 -4.87 -0.54
CA GLY A 53 -8.83 -4.72 -0.65
C GLY A 53 -9.19 -3.53 -1.55
N CYS A 54 -8.44 -3.31 -2.63
CA CYS A 54 -8.51 -2.07 -3.41
C CYS A 54 -9.73 -2.07 -4.35
N PRO A 55 -10.69 -1.13 -4.20
CA PRO A 55 -11.89 -1.10 -5.03
C PRO A 55 -11.77 -0.19 -6.27
N ILE A 56 -10.55 0.23 -6.62
CA ILE A 56 -10.30 1.25 -7.65
C ILE A 56 -10.76 0.79 -9.03
N THR A 57 -10.49 -0.44 -9.44
CA THR A 57 -10.86 -0.98 -10.76
C THR A 57 -12.24 -1.59 -10.79
N THR A 58 -12.67 -2.16 -9.68
CA THR A 58 -13.95 -2.84 -9.50
C THR A 58 -15.07 -1.81 -9.34
N LEU A 59 -15.25 -1.24 -8.16
CA LEU A 59 -16.36 -0.35 -7.84
C LEU A 59 -16.18 1.04 -8.48
N TYR A 60 -15.03 1.67 -8.24
CA TYR A 60 -14.81 3.05 -8.69
C TYR A 60 -14.50 3.13 -10.18
N GLY A 61 -13.82 2.14 -10.75
CA GLY A 61 -13.47 2.07 -12.16
C GLY A 61 -14.71 1.87 -13.02
N ALA A 62 -15.67 1.05 -12.54
CA ALA A 62 -16.95 0.88 -13.20
C ALA A 62 -17.80 2.17 -13.19
N LEU A 63 -17.81 2.91 -12.07
CA LEU A 63 -18.65 4.11 -11.91
C LEU A 63 -18.01 5.39 -12.47
N PHE A 64 -16.68 5.50 -12.42
CA PHE A 64 -15.92 6.72 -12.71
C PHE A 64 -14.66 6.44 -13.55
N PRO A 65 -14.78 5.84 -14.75
CA PRO A 65 -13.64 5.39 -15.56
C PRO A 65 -12.70 6.54 -16.00
N ALA A 66 -13.20 7.78 -16.08
CA ALA A 66 -12.36 8.94 -16.39
C ALA A 66 -11.31 9.25 -15.30
N TYR A 67 -11.55 8.81 -14.06
CA TYR A 67 -10.69 9.06 -12.91
C TYR A 67 -9.87 7.83 -12.52
N PHE A 68 -10.46 6.64 -12.63
CA PHE A 68 -9.86 5.37 -12.19
C PHE A 68 -9.59 4.40 -13.34
N GLY A 69 -9.55 4.91 -14.56
CA GLY A 69 -9.24 4.12 -15.74
C GLY A 69 -7.77 3.68 -15.79
N ASP A 70 -7.53 2.70 -16.65
CA ASP A 70 -6.23 2.10 -16.92
C ASP A 70 -5.14 3.14 -17.31
N THR A 71 -5.52 4.20 -18.03
CA THR A 71 -4.62 5.33 -18.33
C THR A 71 -4.13 6.05 -17.07
N GLN A 72 -5.03 6.34 -16.13
CA GLN A 72 -4.71 7.01 -14.87
C GLN A 72 -3.87 6.08 -13.99
N ILE A 73 -4.21 4.80 -13.93
CA ILE A 73 -3.48 3.76 -13.18
C ILE A 73 -2.04 3.63 -13.69
N ARG A 74 -1.85 3.42 -15.00
CA ARG A 74 -0.51 3.38 -15.61
C ARG A 74 0.26 4.69 -15.41
N GLY A 75 -0.43 5.81 -15.57
CA GLY A 75 0.14 7.15 -15.42
C GLY A 75 0.68 7.41 -14.02
N LEU A 76 -0.01 6.95 -12.97
CA LEU A 76 0.50 7.00 -11.60
C LEU A 76 1.63 5.99 -11.40
N ARG A 77 1.41 4.73 -11.78
CA ARG A 77 2.35 3.62 -11.62
C ARG A 77 3.73 3.95 -12.20
N GLY A 78 3.80 4.53 -13.39
CA GLY A 78 5.07 4.90 -14.03
C GLY A 78 5.81 6.09 -13.38
N LYS A 79 5.18 6.82 -12.45
CA LYS A 79 5.79 7.97 -11.76
C LYS A 79 6.29 7.66 -10.35
N LEU A 80 5.86 6.54 -9.77
CA LEU A 80 6.24 6.12 -8.42
C LEU A 80 7.72 5.68 -8.36
N LEU A 81 8.28 5.69 -7.16
CA LEU A 81 9.65 5.23 -6.89
C LEU A 81 9.80 3.76 -7.25
N GLY A 82 10.70 3.45 -8.19
CA GLY A 82 10.85 2.11 -8.76
C GLY A 82 9.98 1.86 -10.00
N GLY A 83 9.25 2.87 -10.47
CA GLY A 83 8.49 2.84 -11.72
C GLY A 83 7.43 1.76 -11.75
N ALA A 84 7.10 1.28 -12.96
CA ALA A 84 6.08 0.26 -13.13
C ALA A 84 6.44 -1.08 -12.46
N GLU A 85 7.72 -1.40 -12.41
CA GLU A 85 8.19 -2.69 -11.91
C GLU A 85 8.05 -2.83 -10.38
N MET A 86 8.15 -1.72 -9.63
CA MET A 86 8.26 -1.80 -8.16
C MET A 86 7.48 -0.74 -7.39
N GLY A 87 6.99 0.30 -8.05
CA GLY A 87 6.44 1.47 -7.36
C GLY A 87 5.06 1.27 -6.75
N TRP A 88 4.31 0.26 -7.19
CA TRP A 88 2.98 -0.04 -6.67
C TRP A 88 2.72 -1.55 -6.62
N TRP A 89 2.46 -2.06 -5.42
CA TRP A 89 1.99 -3.43 -5.16
C TRP A 89 0.55 -3.44 -4.67
N ASN A 90 -0.28 -4.33 -5.19
CA ASN A 90 -1.66 -4.52 -4.79
C ASN A 90 -1.90 -5.96 -4.32
N PHE A 91 -2.59 -6.13 -3.21
CA PHE A 91 -2.97 -7.43 -2.67
C PHE A 91 -4.49 -7.60 -2.70
N TRP A 92 -4.95 -8.68 -3.29
CA TRP A 92 -6.37 -8.92 -3.49
C TRP A 92 -6.71 -10.38 -3.28
N ARG A 93 -7.99 -10.69 -3.07
CA ARG A 93 -8.48 -12.06 -2.99
C ARG A 93 -9.79 -12.19 -3.75
N LYS A 94 -10.07 -13.41 -4.24
CA LYS A 94 -11.22 -13.68 -5.12
C LYS A 94 -12.58 -13.53 -4.41
N THR A 95 -12.57 -13.69 -3.10
CA THR A 95 -13.72 -13.64 -2.19
C THR A 95 -14.03 -12.23 -1.71
N ASP A 96 -13.17 -11.24 -1.98
CA ASP A 96 -13.44 -9.84 -1.65
C ASP A 96 -14.52 -9.30 -2.61
N PRO A 97 -15.69 -8.86 -2.11
CA PRO A 97 -16.79 -8.42 -2.97
C PRO A 97 -16.53 -7.08 -3.64
N ILE A 98 -15.58 -6.28 -3.12
CA ILE A 98 -15.30 -4.93 -3.63
C ILE A 98 -13.84 -4.74 -4.00
N GLY A 99 -12.90 -5.43 -3.37
CA GLY A 99 -11.49 -5.40 -3.73
C GLY A 99 -11.18 -6.28 -4.94
N GLY A 100 -10.13 -5.95 -5.69
CA GLY A 100 -9.75 -6.75 -6.86
C GLY A 100 -8.36 -6.44 -7.40
N PRO A 101 -7.98 -7.09 -8.51
CA PRO A 101 -6.77 -6.75 -9.25
C PRO A 101 -6.86 -5.32 -9.79
N VAL A 102 -5.76 -4.57 -9.71
CA VAL A 102 -5.70 -3.16 -10.12
C VAL A 102 -5.15 -2.99 -11.54
N PHE A 103 -4.28 -3.89 -11.98
CA PHE A 103 -3.62 -3.76 -13.27
C PHE A 103 -4.34 -4.62 -14.32
N ALA A 104 -4.55 -4.05 -15.50
CA ALA A 104 -5.00 -4.81 -16.65
C ALA A 104 -3.94 -5.90 -16.97
N ALA A 105 -4.40 -7.02 -17.57
CA ALA A 105 -3.66 -8.28 -17.70
C ALA A 105 -2.15 -8.10 -17.90
N PRO A 106 -1.33 -8.84 -17.12
CA PRO A 106 0.09 -8.54 -16.98
C PRO A 106 0.79 -8.61 -18.34
N ALA A 107 1.39 -7.51 -18.78
CA ALA A 107 2.54 -7.63 -19.66
C ALA A 107 3.60 -8.44 -18.90
N ALA A 108 4.30 -9.36 -19.57
CA ALA A 108 5.27 -10.24 -18.91
C ALA A 108 6.24 -9.41 -18.02
N GLY A 109 6.07 -9.49 -16.69
CA GLY A 109 6.76 -8.65 -15.71
C GLY A 109 5.88 -7.92 -14.68
N ASP A 110 4.55 -7.89 -14.86
CA ASP A 110 3.59 -7.22 -13.95
C ASP A 110 3.28 -8.04 -12.68
N ALA A 111 4.32 -8.40 -11.91
CA ALA A 111 4.26 -9.23 -10.70
C ALA A 111 3.64 -8.53 -9.46
N GLN A 112 2.97 -7.39 -9.63
CA GLN A 112 2.59 -6.52 -8.53
C GLN A 112 1.10 -6.57 -8.15
N ASP A 113 0.26 -7.33 -8.88
CA ASP A 113 -1.05 -7.79 -8.39
C ASP A 113 -0.90 -9.17 -7.72
N VAL A 114 -0.80 -9.17 -6.39
CA VAL A 114 -0.58 -10.39 -5.60
C VAL A 114 -1.91 -10.93 -5.10
N LYS A 115 -2.31 -12.07 -5.63
CA LYS A 115 -3.46 -12.81 -5.12
C LYS A 115 -3.11 -13.47 -3.78
N VAL A 116 -3.92 -13.19 -2.77
CA VAL A 116 -3.88 -13.83 -1.47
C VAL A 116 -4.90 -14.96 -1.41
N ASP A 117 -4.54 -16.03 -0.73
CA ASP A 117 -5.34 -17.24 -0.63
C ASP A 117 -6.48 -17.04 0.38
N ASP A 118 -7.70 -17.46 0.00
CA ASP A 118 -8.86 -17.35 0.86
C ASP A 118 -9.83 -18.55 0.66
N PRO A 119 -10.06 -19.39 1.69
CA PRO A 119 -9.51 -19.29 3.06
C PRO A 119 -7.97 -19.40 3.09
N ALA A 120 -7.34 -18.92 4.16
CA ALA A 120 -5.89 -19.00 4.33
C ALA A 120 -5.43 -20.45 4.19
N THR A 121 -4.43 -20.70 3.36
CA THR A 121 -3.87 -22.06 3.18
C THR A 121 -2.72 -22.35 4.13
N GLN A 122 -2.26 -21.38 4.92
CA GLN A 122 -1.21 -21.56 5.91
C GLN A 122 -1.49 -20.66 7.11
N PRO A 123 -1.14 -21.07 8.34
CA PRO A 123 -1.21 -20.18 9.49
C PRO A 123 -0.21 -19.02 9.30
N LEU A 124 -0.46 -17.89 9.97
CA LEU A 124 0.46 -16.76 10.01
C LEU A 124 1.84 -17.25 10.50
N SER A 125 2.90 -16.90 9.78
CA SER A 125 4.26 -17.27 10.17
C SER A 125 4.63 -16.67 11.55
N ALA A 126 5.09 -17.54 12.47
CA ALA A 126 5.50 -17.16 13.83
C ALA A 126 6.67 -16.15 13.86
N ASP A 127 7.48 -16.11 12.81
CA ASP A 127 8.62 -15.19 12.67
C ASP A 127 8.21 -13.77 12.25
N ILE A 128 6.93 -13.57 11.91
CA ILE A 128 6.39 -12.25 11.69
C ILE A 128 5.84 -11.77 13.03
N PRO A 129 6.40 -10.70 13.63
CA PRO A 129 5.94 -10.22 14.92
C PRO A 129 4.42 -10.09 14.90
N SER A 130 3.78 -10.82 15.82
CA SER A 130 2.39 -10.65 16.18
C SER A 130 2.26 -9.37 16.98
N THR A 131 2.78 -8.24 16.50
CA THR A 131 2.14 -6.98 16.87
C THR A 131 0.72 -7.18 16.36
N PRO A 132 -0.26 -7.32 17.27
CA PRO A 132 -1.63 -7.31 16.82
C PRO A 132 -1.71 -6.01 16.02
N SER A 133 -2.16 -6.10 14.77
CA SER A 133 -2.92 -4.95 14.33
C SER A 133 -3.99 -4.84 15.42
N GLU A 134 -4.00 -3.77 16.24
CA GLU A 134 -5.07 -3.56 17.23
C GLU A 134 -6.46 -3.64 16.55
N LEU A 135 -6.48 -3.61 15.22
CA LEU A 135 -7.61 -3.61 14.32
C LEU A 135 -8.04 -5.01 13.83
N GLU A 136 -7.21 -6.06 13.87
CA GLU A 136 -7.57 -7.38 13.28
C GLU A 136 -7.02 -8.60 14.05
N ASP A 137 -7.92 -9.48 14.50
CA ASP A 137 -7.58 -10.79 15.07
C ASP A 137 -6.87 -11.71 14.05
N ALA A 138 -5.98 -12.55 14.55
CA ALA A 138 -5.29 -13.54 13.73
C ALA A 138 -6.32 -14.54 13.16
N ARG A 139 -6.39 -14.64 11.83
CA ARG A 139 -7.31 -15.58 11.18
C ARG A 139 -6.73 -17.00 11.17
N PRO A 140 -7.50 -18.04 11.55
CA PRO A 140 -7.04 -19.42 11.47
C PRO A 140 -7.04 -19.90 10.00
N ALA A 141 -6.05 -20.72 9.64
CA ALA A 141 -5.99 -21.31 8.31
C ALA A 141 -7.15 -22.29 8.08
N TRP A 142 -7.60 -22.37 6.82
CA TRP A 142 -8.56 -23.34 6.28
C TRP A 142 -10.02 -23.21 6.73
N LEU A 143 -10.29 -22.44 7.79
CA LEU A 143 -11.60 -22.42 8.45
C LEU A 143 -12.52 -21.30 7.93
N GLU A 144 -11.98 -20.12 7.63
CA GLU A 144 -12.79 -18.93 7.37
C GLU A 144 -12.35 -18.16 6.13
N VAL A 145 -13.35 -17.67 5.40
CA VAL A 145 -13.20 -16.72 4.28
C VAL A 145 -13.07 -15.32 4.88
N ALA A 146 -11.95 -14.66 4.60
CA ALA A 146 -11.64 -13.32 5.09
C ALA A 146 -12.33 -12.21 4.28
N GLY A 147 -12.71 -12.45 3.02
CA GLY A 147 -13.46 -11.49 2.21
C GLY A 147 -12.73 -10.16 2.06
N HIS A 148 -13.22 -9.09 2.70
CA HIS A 148 -12.63 -7.74 2.64
C HIS A 148 -11.69 -7.38 3.81
N SER A 149 -11.55 -8.27 4.80
CA SER A 149 -10.85 -7.98 6.08
C SER A 149 -9.61 -8.88 6.28
N HIS A 150 -8.89 -8.75 7.38
CA HIS A 150 -7.71 -9.56 7.71
C HIS A 150 -6.52 -9.45 6.75
N PHE A 151 -6.49 -8.43 5.88
CA PHE A 151 -5.38 -8.26 4.95
C PHE A 151 -4.06 -7.98 5.67
N PHE A 152 -4.08 -7.31 6.82
CA PHE A 152 -2.86 -7.09 7.60
C PHE A 152 -2.28 -8.39 8.11
N ASN A 153 -3.09 -9.43 8.28
CA ASN A 153 -2.65 -10.75 8.73
C ASN A 153 -2.21 -11.67 7.59
N GLU A 154 -1.96 -11.13 6.41
CA GLU A 154 -1.45 -11.91 5.27
C GLU A 154 0.08 -11.83 5.20
N ASP A 155 0.73 -12.99 5.26
CA ASP A 155 2.19 -13.12 5.18
C ASP A 155 2.77 -12.46 3.92
N LYS A 156 2.06 -12.60 2.78
CA LYS A 156 2.45 -11.99 1.51
C LYS A 156 2.50 -10.45 1.62
N LEU A 157 1.49 -9.84 2.23
CA LEU A 157 1.43 -8.38 2.42
C LEU A 157 2.52 -7.91 3.40
N ARG A 158 2.61 -8.54 4.57
CA ARG A 158 3.61 -8.17 5.59
C ARG A 158 5.04 -8.29 5.06
N SER A 159 5.33 -9.35 4.32
CA SER A 159 6.62 -9.57 3.68
C SER A 159 6.95 -8.49 2.65
N CYS A 160 5.97 -8.11 1.83
CA CYS A 160 6.13 -7.02 0.85
C CYS A 160 6.38 -5.67 1.52
N VAL A 161 5.60 -5.29 2.53
CA VAL A 161 5.79 -4.04 3.27
C VAL A 161 7.18 -4.00 3.91
N ARG A 162 7.64 -5.11 4.52
CA ARG A 162 9.00 -5.22 5.09
C ARG A 162 10.07 -5.08 4.01
N TYR A 163 9.91 -5.78 2.89
CA TYR A 163 10.82 -5.71 1.75
C TYR A 163 10.94 -4.27 1.22
N MET A 164 9.81 -3.59 1.01
CA MET A 164 9.77 -2.21 0.53
C MET A 164 10.41 -1.25 1.53
N LYS A 165 10.09 -1.35 2.83
CA LYS A 165 10.74 -0.55 3.88
C LYS A 165 12.27 -0.70 3.84
N LYS A 166 12.77 -1.94 3.77
CA LYS A 166 14.22 -2.22 3.71
C LYS A 166 14.86 -1.61 2.46
N ARG A 167 14.21 -1.74 1.30
CA ARG A 167 14.74 -1.24 0.02
C ARG A 167 14.73 0.29 -0.05
N LEU A 168 13.64 0.92 0.39
CA LEU A 168 13.55 2.38 0.51
C LEU A 168 14.64 2.96 1.43
N GLY A 169 15.01 2.23 2.49
CA GLY A 169 16.14 2.58 3.36
C GLY A 169 17.53 2.33 2.76
N ASN A 170 17.66 1.51 1.70
CA ASN A 170 18.94 1.12 1.11
C ASN A 170 19.31 1.93 -0.14
N ASP A 171 18.37 2.32 -1.01
CA ASP A 171 18.72 2.97 -2.29
C ASP A 171 19.13 4.46 -2.14
N LEU A 172 19.49 4.92 -0.94
CA LEU A 172 19.93 6.32 -0.69
C LEU A 172 21.46 6.40 -0.72
N THR A 173 22.00 7.44 -1.37
CA THR A 173 23.44 7.74 -1.36
C THR A 173 23.96 7.91 0.08
N PRO A 174 25.19 7.43 0.40
CA PRO A 174 25.74 7.56 1.73
C PRO A 174 26.09 9.03 2.02
N GLY A 175 25.28 9.69 2.86
CA GLY A 175 25.51 11.07 3.29
C GLY A 175 24.38 11.57 4.21
N VAL A 176 24.77 12.03 5.40
CA VAL A 176 24.03 12.83 6.42
C VAL A 176 22.70 12.26 6.98
N GLY A 177 22.76 11.64 8.17
CA GLY A 177 21.59 11.24 9.01
C GLY A 177 21.43 9.73 9.29
N SER A 178 20.89 9.35 10.44
CA SER A 178 20.63 7.94 10.80
C SER A 178 19.70 7.23 9.79
N ARG A 179 19.96 5.94 9.48
CA ARG A 179 19.19 5.11 8.53
C ARG A 179 17.70 4.99 8.88
N ALA A 180 17.35 5.10 10.15
CA ALA A 180 15.98 4.98 10.66
C ALA A 180 15.10 6.24 10.44
N GLU A 181 15.70 7.40 10.16
CA GLU A 181 14.96 8.68 10.00
C GLU A 181 14.60 9.02 8.54
N ARG A 182 14.99 8.16 7.59
CA ARG A 182 14.97 8.47 6.15
C ARG A 182 13.82 7.85 5.36
N THR A 183 13.10 6.90 5.96
CA THR A 183 11.87 6.31 5.39
C THR A 183 10.72 6.47 6.37
N VAL A 184 9.54 6.83 5.86
CA VAL A 184 8.31 6.92 6.65
C VAL A 184 7.24 6.07 6.00
N THR A 185 6.41 5.40 6.81
CA THR A 185 5.19 4.73 6.33
C THR A 185 3.98 5.56 6.73
N LEU A 186 3.10 5.78 5.76
CA LEU A 186 1.81 6.42 5.97
C LEU A 186 0.72 5.39 5.68
N ASP A 187 0.01 4.99 6.73
CA ASP A 187 -1.07 4.03 6.64
C ASP A 187 -2.40 4.76 6.43
N LEU A 188 -3.18 4.36 5.43
CA LEU A 188 -4.54 4.81 5.16
C LEU A 188 -5.46 3.60 5.24
N THR A 189 -5.86 3.25 6.45
CA THR A 189 -6.78 2.16 6.73
C THR A 189 -8.01 2.66 7.45
N THR A 190 -9.15 2.07 7.13
CA THR A 190 -10.44 2.40 7.72
C THR A 190 -11.11 1.11 8.18
N GLU A 191 -10.64 0.54 9.29
CA GLU A 191 -11.46 -0.38 10.07
C GLU A 191 -11.47 0.16 11.51
N GLY A 192 -12.68 0.43 12.04
CA GLY A 192 -12.90 0.89 13.41
C GLY A 192 -12.57 2.37 13.70
N GLN A 193 -13.54 3.26 13.46
CA GLN A 193 -13.59 4.68 13.88
C GLN A 193 -12.45 5.61 13.40
N HIS A 194 -12.82 6.48 12.46
CA HIS A 194 -12.07 7.61 11.88
C HIS A 194 -10.84 7.25 11.02
N PRO A 195 -10.68 7.89 9.84
CA PRO A 195 -9.46 7.76 9.04
C PRO A 195 -8.29 8.39 9.81
N SER A 196 -7.55 7.55 10.52
CA SER A 196 -6.37 7.96 11.27
C SER A 196 -5.15 7.53 10.50
N ALA A 197 -4.50 8.46 9.81
CA ALA A 197 -3.21 8.14 9.22
C ALA A 197 -2.16 8.12 10.33
N GLN A 198 -1.76 6.92 10.74
CA GLN A 198 -0.76 6.72 11.79
C GLN A 198 0.66 6.84 11.19
N VAL A 199 1.61 7.34 11.99
CA VAL A 199 3.03 7.45 11.62
C VAL A 199 3.82 6.55 12.56
N HIS A 200 4.20 5.38 12.06
CA HIS A 200 5.08 4.49 12.80
C HIS A 200 6.54 4.93 12.62
N ARG A 201 7.15 5.46 13.68
CA ARG A 201 8.61 5.64 13.78
C ARG A 201 9.17 4.46 14.59
N HIS A 202 10.12 3.72 14.03
CA HIS A 202 10.79 2.67 14.79
C HIS A 202 11.86 3.28 15.72
N PRO A 203 12.03 2.77 16.94
CA PRO A 203 13.17 3.12 17.78
C PRO A 203 14.47 2.59 17.16
N PRO A 204 15.62 3.25 17.40
CA PRO A 204 16.91 2.71 17.00
C PRO A 204 17.17 1.41 17.77
N GLY A 205 17.48 0.34 17.04
CA GLY A 205 18.00 -0.91 17.60
C GLY A 205 19.47 -0.81 17.95
#